data_AF-A0A1B6ES38-F1
#
_entry.id   AF-A0A1B6ES38-F1
#
_cell.length_a   1.000
_cell.length_b   1.000
_cell.length_c   1.000
_cell.angle_alpha   90.00
_cell.angle_beta   90.00
_cell.angle_gamma   90.00
#
_symmetry.space_group_name_H-M   'P 1'
#
loop_
_entity.id
_entity.type
_entity.pdbx_description
1 polymer ?
#
loop_
_entity_poly.entity_id
_entity_poly.type
_entity_poly.pdbx_seq_one_letter_code
_entity_poly.pdbx_strand_id
1 'polypeptide(L)'
;VNATAIMYDSSCSSATSPPLDLSDYFVILVLLTIVVLVTLSTCYDHLTSKSEQKELLVSFSITYNTSRLLSTTDSPDSLPCLHGLRVIAMAWIIVGHRFFNLTLVPGSDGLIVVQNLGRLAWTPCQSIDKVLGIFFLLSGTLAAYNFFRDRLKGKKFNYVNFCGHRYRRLTPPVLLLSILFATILIRAADGPIWKRMFSVYQENCQENWWINLLY
;
A
#
# COMPACT_ATOMS: atom_id res chain seq x y z
N VAL A 1 33.74 12.05 -29.57
CA VAL A 1 32.72 10.98 -29.41
C VAL A 1 31.37 11.63 -29.62
N ASN A 2 30.71 11.38 -30.76
CA ASN A 2 29.33 11.83 -30.98
C ASN A 2 28.40 10.84 -30.29
N ALA A 3 27.99 11.16 -29.06
CA ALA A 3 26.96 10.41 -28.37
C ALA A 3 25.59 11.00 -28.76
N THR A 4 24.71 10.18 -29.31
CA THR A 4 23.30 10.51 -29.55
C THR A 4 22.46 9.86 -28.44
N ALA A 5 21.56 10.63 -27.83
CA ALA A 5 20.66 10.14 -26.80
C ALA A 5 19.21 10.30 -27.26
N ILE A 6 18.40 9.26 -27.09
CA ILE A 6 16.97 9.29 -27.36
C ILE A 6 16.27 9.78 -26.10
N MET A 7 15.50 10.87 -26.21
CA MET A 7 14.68 11.38 -25.11
C MET A 7 13.21 11.08 -25.40
N TYR A 8 12.54 10.43 -24.45
CA TYR A 8 11.11 10.19 -24.47
C TYR A 8 10.38 11.34 -23.77
N ASP A 9 9.15 11.66 -24.20
CA ASP A 9 8.34 12.73 -23.59
C ASP A 9 8.10 12.52 -22.09
N SER A 10 8.03 11.27 -21.63
CA SER A 10 7.94 10.92 -20.20
C SER A 10 9.19 11.27 -19.38
N SER A 11 10.32 11.56 -20.04
CA SER A 11 11.56 12.02 -19.41
C SER A 11 11.70 13.55 -19.40
N CYS A 12 10.76 14.27 -20.03
CA CYS A 12 10.72 15.73 -20.05
C CYS A 12 9.80 16.25 -18.94
N SER A 13 10.23 17.32 -18.26
CA SER A 13 9.39 18.03 -17.28
C SER A 13 9.31 19.49 -17.65
N SER A 14 8.08 20.01 -17.83
CA SER A 14 7.84 21.44 -18.01
C SER A 14 7.58 22.10 -16.67
N ALA A 15 7.91 23.40 -16.58
CA ALA A 15 7.55 24.24 -15.43
C ALA A 15 6.03 24.48 -15.32
N THR A 16 5.29 24.27 -16.41
CA THR A 16 3.83 24.37 -16.44
C THR A 16 3.21 22.98 -16.35
N SER A 17 2.51 22.70 -15.25
CA SER A 17 1.76 21.45 -15.09
C SER A 17 0.54 21.44 -16.04
N PRO A 18 0.21 20.29 -16.66
CA PRO A 18 -1.00 20.17 -17.46
C PRO A 18 -2.24 20.40 -16.59
N PRO A 19 -3.32 20.96 -17.15
CA PRO A 19 -4.55 21.21 -16.39
C PRO A 19 -5.08 19.92 -15.75
N LEU A 20 -5.80 20.08 -14.65
CA LEU A 20 -6.48 18.99 -13.97
C LEU A 20 -7.62 18.46 -14.84
N ASP A 21 -7.69 17.14 -14.96
CA ASP A 21 -8.78 16.47 -15.66
C ASP A 21 -9.98 16.24 -14.71
N LEU A 22 -11.15 15.93 -15.26
CA LEU A 22 -12.35 15.62 -14.49
C LEU A 22 -12.10 14.50 -13.47
N SER A 23 -11.33 13.49 -13.86
CA SER A 23 -10.92 12.38 -12.99
C SER A 23 -10.10 12.87 -11.80
N ASP A 24 -9.22 13.86 -11.98
CA ASP A 24 -8.41 14.42 -10.89
C ASP A 24 -9.31 15.14 -9.87
N TYR A 25 -10.27 15.94 -10.34
CA TYR A 25 -11.24 16.62 -9.46
C TYR A 25 -12.08 15.63 -8.65
N PHE A 26 -12.53 14.54 -9.26
CA PHE A 26 -13.27 13.50 -8.56
C PHE A 26 -12.45 12.88 -7.41
N VAL A 27 -11.18 12.58 -7.66
CA VAL A 27 -10.32 11.97 -6.64
C VAL A 27 -9.97 12.96 -5.53
N ILE A 28 -9.72 14.23 -5.88
CA ILE A 28 -9.52 15.30 -4.90
C ILE A 28 -10.76 15.43 -4.02
N LEU A 29 -11.97 15.42 -4.60
CA LEU A 29 -13.22 15.45 -3.84
C LEU A 29 -13.30 14.27 -2.87
N VAL A 30 -13.02 13.04 -3.32
CA VAL A 30 -13.02 11.84 -2.45
C VAL A 30 -12.03 12.00 -1.30
N LEU A 31 -10.79 12.43 -1.57
CA LEU A 31 -9.79 12.65 -0.53
C LEU A 31 -10.23 13.73 0.48
N LEU A 32 -10.78 14.84 -0.01
CA LEU A 32 -11.32 15.91 0.84
C LEU A 32 -12.46 15.40 1.72
N THR A 33 -13.38 14.58 1.19
CA THR A 33 -14.44 13.99 2.02
C THR A 33 -13.88 13.09 3.12
N ILE A 34 -12.83 12.31 2.85
CA ILE A 34 -12.17 11.48 3.86
C ILE A 34 -11.54 12.37 4.94
N VAL A 35 -10.83 13.43 4.55
CA VAL A 35 -10.22 14.38 5.49
C VAL A 35 -11.28 15.06 6.36
N VAL A 36 -12.41 15.49 5.78
CA VAL A 36 -13.53 16.08 6.52
C VAL A 36 -14.13 15.07 7.51
N LEU A 37 -14.38 13.83 7.09
CA LEU A 37 -14.89 12.79 7.98
C LEU A 37 -13.94 12.52 9.16
N VAL A 38 -12.65 12.43 8.87
CA VAL A 38 -11.61 12.19 9.89
C VAL A 38 -11.51 13.36 10.87
N THR A 39 -11.52 14.60 10.37
CA THR A 39 -11.46 15.79 11.24
C THR A 39 -12.70 15.91 12.11
N LEU A 40 -13.91 15.76 11.55
CA LEU A 40 -15.16 15.77 12.32
C LEU A 40 -15.19 14.65 13.37
N SER A 41 -14.77 13.45 13.02
CA SER A 41 -14.69 12.30 13.94
C SER A 41 -13.68 12.53 15.05
N THR A 42 -12.52 13.10 14.73
CA THR A 42 -11.48 13.43 15.72
C THR A 42 -11.94 14.56 16.66
N CYS A 43 -12.60 15.60 16.13
CA CYS A 43 -13.22 16.64 16.95
C CYS A 43 -14.29 16.05 17.89
N TYR A 44 -15.16 15.16 17.39
CA TYR A 44 -16.17 14.50 18.21
C TYR A 44 -15.56 13.69 19.36
N ASP A 45 -14.49 12.93 19.10
CA ASP A 45 -13.74 12.14 20.09
C ASP A 45 -13.18 13.03 21.21
N HIS A 46 -12.63 14.21 20.87
CA HIS A 46 -12.09 15.14 21.86
C HIS A 46 -13.15 15.90 22.67
N LEU A 47 -14.31 16.19 22.07
CA LEU A 47 -15.36 17.00 22.70
C LEU A 47 -16.33 16.16 23.55
N THR A 48 -16.43 14.85 23.29
CA THR A 48 -17.40 13.97 23.95
C THR A 48 -16.72 13.11 25.01
N SER A 49 -17.29 13.04 26.21
CA SER A 49 -16.83 12.13 27.26
C SER A 49 -16.86 10.67 26.78
N LYS A 50 -15.84 9.88 27.13
CA LYS A 50 -15.72 8.46 26.75
C LYS A 50 -16.95 7.61 27.09
N SER A 51 -17.73 7.98 28.10
CA SER A 51 -18.95 7.27 28.51
C SER A 51 -20.13 7.43 27.54
N GLU A 52 -20.12 8.47 26.71
CA GLU A 52 -21.24 8.81 25.79
C GLU A 52 -20.84 8.70 24.31
N GLN A 53 -19.60 8.28 24.04
CA GLN A 53 -19.10 8.12 22.68
C GLN A 53 -19.81 6.98 21.94
N LYS A 54 -20.31 7.27 20.74
CA LYS A 54 -20.84 6.26 19.82
C LYS A 54 -19.70 5.71 18.97
N GLU A 55 -19.56 4.38 18.92
CA GLU A 55 -18.48 3.70 18.19
C GLU A 55 -18.38 4.14 16.71
N LEU A 56 -19.52 4.30 16.03
CA LEU A 56 -19.55 4.75 14.62
C LEU A 56 -18.98 6.15 14.42
N LEU A 57 -19.19 7.07 15.36
CA LEU A 57 -18.73 8.45 15.25
C LEU A 57 -17.25 8.60 15.58
N VAL A 58 -16.68 7.67 16.36
CA VAL A 58 -15.24 7.62 16.69
C VAL A 58 -14.46 6.74 15.71
N SER A 59 -15.15 6.00 14.84
CA SER A 59 -14.53 5.03 13.90
C SER A 59 -13.48 5.66 12.97
N PHE A 60 -13.60 6.95 12.64
CA PHE A 60 -12.65 7.67 11.79
C PHE A 60 -11.70 8.59 12.57
N SER A 61 -11.74 8.59 13.90
CA SER A 61 -10.89 9.44 14.75
C SER A 61 -9.44 9.01 14.62
N ILE A 62 -8.55 9.95 14.29
CA ILE A 62 -7.10 9.66 14.22
C ILE A 62 -6.58 9.31 15.59
N THR A 63 -6.98 10.02 16.65
CA THR A 63 -6.46 9.78 18.00
C THR A 63 -6.82 8.39 18.51
N TYR A 64 -8.08 8.00 18.35
CA TYR A 64 -8.55 6.67 18.73
C TYR A 64 -7.85 5.57 17.92
N ASN A 65 -7.82 5.70 16.59
CA ASN A 65 -7.24 4.68 15.72
C ASN A 65 -5.71 4.59 15.87
N THR A 66 -5.00 5.71 16.00
CA THR A 66 -3.55 5.73 16.20
C THR A 66 -3.17 5.16 17.57
N SER A 67 -3.89 5.50 18.64
CA SER A 67 -3.65 4.89 19.95
C SER A 67 -3.83 3.38 19.93
N ARG A 68 -4.81 2.88 19.16
CA ARG A 68 -5.04 1.44 18.99
C ARG A 68 -4.00 0.79 18.09
N LEU A 69 -3.55 1.48 17.04
CA LEU A 69 -2.55 0.99 16.09
C LEU A 69 -1.16 0.88 16.74
N LEU A 70 -0.80 1.84 17.58
CA LEU A 70 0.48 1.88 18.30
C LEU A 70 0.43 1.12 19.64
N SER A 71 -0.72 0.56 20.00
CA SER A 71 -0.83 -0.27 21.20
C SER A 71 0.01 -1.53 21.02
N THR A 72 0.91 -1.78 21.96
CA THR A 72 1.70 -3.01 22.06
C THR A 72 1.05 -4.04 22.99
N THR A 73 -0.23 -3.84 23.34
CA THR A 73 -0.96 -4.79 24.17
C THR A 73 -1.37 -6.00 23.33
N ASP A 74 -0.74 -7.13 23.61
CA ASP A 74 -1.09 -8.38 22.96
C ASP A 74 -2.44 -8.90 23.48
N SER A 75 -3.32 -9.27 22.55
CA SER A 75 -4.49 -10.07 22.90
C SER A 75 -4.06 -11.50 23.24
N PRO A 76 -4.75 -12.20 24.16
CA PRO A 76 -4.46 -13.62 24.44
C PRO A 76 -4.59 -14.53 23.21
N ASP A 77 -5.34 -14.08 22.20
CA ASP A 77 -5.52 -14.76 20.91
C ASP A 77 -4.47 -14.37 19.85
N SER A 78 -3.44 -13.60 20.21
CA SER A 78 -2.36 -13.19 19.29
C SER A 78 -1.34 -14.31 19.10
N LEU A 79 -0.63 -14.28 17.97
CA LEU A 79 0.44 -15.22 17.65
C LEU A 79 1.76 -14.44 17.52
N PRO A 80 2.53 -14.25 18.62
CA PRO A 80 3.68 -13.36 18.65
C PRO A 80 4.76 -13.68 17.61
N CYS A 81 4.98 -14.96 17.30
CA CYS A 81 5.94 -15.38 16.29
C CYS A 81 5.60 -14.83 14.88
N LEU A 82 4.31 -14.66 14.56
CA LEU A 82 3.88 -14.09 13.29
C LEU A 82 4.17 -12.58 13.22
N HIS A 83 4.20 -11.88 14.37
CA HIS A 83 4.60 -10.48 14.43
C HIS A 83 6.08 -10.32 14.06
N GLY A 84 6.96 -11.16 14.64
CA GLY A 84 8.39 -11.17 14.29
C GLY A 84 8.62 -11.48 12.81
N LEU A 85 7.95 -12.49 12.27
CA LEU A 85 8.05 -12.84 10.84
C LEU A 85 7.59 -11.70 9.93
N ARG A 86 6.54 -10.97 10.32
CA ARG A 86 6.06 -9.79 9.59
C ARG A 86 7.10 -8.67 9.57
N VAL A 87 7.76 -8.39 10.69
CA VAL A 87 8.81 -7.36 10.76
C VAL A 87 9.97 -7.71 9.84
N ILE A 88 10.44 -8.96 9.87
CA ILE A 88 11.52 -9.42 8.99
C ILE A 88 11.11 -9.32 7.52
N ALA A 89 9.90 -9.77 7.16
CA ALA A 89 9.39 -9.69 5.80
C ALA A 89 9.26 -8.23 5.31
N MET A 90 8.75 -7.32 6.15
CA MET A 90 8.64 -5.89 5.83
C MET A 90 10.01 -5.24 5.64
N ALA A 91 10.97 -5.51 6.54
CA ALA A 91 12.33 -5.00 6.42
C ALA A 91 12.99 -5.48 5.11
N TRP A 92 12.79 -6.74 4.74
CA TRP A 92 13.29 -7.31 3.50
C TRP A 92 12.72 -6.60 2.27
N ILE A 93 11.40 -6.38 2.21
CA ILE A 93 10.73 -5.65 1.13
C ILE A 93 11.28 -4.21 1.00
N ILE A 94 11.43 -3.51 2.11
CA ILE A 94 11.94 -2.12 2.11
C ILE A 94 13.35 -2.06 1.51
N VAL A 95 14.25 -2.96 1.96
CA VAL A 95 15.62 -3.03 1.46
C VAL A 95 15.65 -3.31 -0.04
N GLY A 96 14.87 -4.30 -0.49
CA GLY A 96 14.89 -4.67 -1.90
C GLY A 96 14.24 -3.62 -2.81
N HIS A 97 13.16 -2.93 -2.39
CA HIS A 97 12.62 -1.81 -3.16
C HIS A 97 13.60 -0.65 -3.24
N ARG A 98 14.28 -0.31 -2.14
CA ARG A 98 15.32 0.73 -2.16
C ARG A 98 16.43 0.36 -3.14
N PHE A 99 16.87 -0.89 -3.12
CA PHE A 99 17.88 -1.40 -4.03
C PHE A 99 17.44 -1.33 -5.51
N PHE A 100 16.22 -1.74 -5.82
CA PHE A 100 15.69 -1.63 -7.19
C PHE A 100 15.62 -0.17 -7.66
N ASN A 101 15.09 0.72 -6.83
CA ASN A 101 14.97 2.14 -7.18
C ASN A 101 16.33 2.83 -7.38
N LEU A 102 17.38 2.41 -6.66
CA LEU A 102 18.73 2.93 -6.84
C LEU A 102 19.23 2.79 -8.27
N THR A 103 18.85 1.72 -8.99
CA THR A 103 19.24 1.51 -10.40
C THR A 103 18.61 2.52 -11.37
N LEU A 104 17.54 3.20 -10.96
CA LEU A 104 16.81 4.18 -11.76
C LEU A 104 17.34 5.62 -11.54
N VAL A 105 18.20 5.83 -10.54
CA VAL A 105 18.72 7.15 -10.18
C VAL A 105 19.91 7.52 -11.09
N PRO A 106 19.85 8.64 -11.83
CA PRO A 106 20.99 9.16 -12.60
C PRO A 106 22.19 9.43 -11.69
N GLY A 107 23.37 8.97 -12.07
CA GLY A 107 24.60 9.09 -11.27
C GLY A 107 24.89 7.90 -10.35
N SER A 108 23.98 6.92 -10.28
CA SER A 108 24.34 5.59 -9.82
C SER A 108 25.02 4.81 -10.96
N ASP A 109 26.13 4.13 -10.67
CA ASP A 109 26.68 3.13 -11.57
C ASP A 109 25.77 1.89 -11.55
N GLY A 110 24.65 1.96 -12.26
CA GLY A 110 23.74 0.83 -12.42
C GLY A 110 24.48 -0.42 -12.94
N LEU A 111 25.56 -0.23 -13.70
CA LEU A 111 26.43 -1.31 -14.16
C LEU A 111 27.18 -1.99 -13.00
N ILE A 112 27.69 -1.24 -12.01
CA ILE A 112 28.32 -1.82 -10.81
C ILE A 112 27.28 -2.58 -9.99
N VAL A 113 26.06 -2.06 -9.89
CA VAL A 113 24.96 -2.77 -9.22
C VAL A 113 24.69 -4.10 -9.91
N VAL A 114 24.52 -4.07 -11.24
CA VAL A 114 24.24 -5.27 -12.05
C VAL A 114 25.39 -6.27 -12.06
N GLN A 115 26.64 -5.82 -12.07
CA GLN A 115 27.81 -6.70 -12.00
C GLN A 115 27.94 -7.37 -10.63
N ASN A 116 27.52 -6.71 -9.56
CA ASN A 116 27.58 -7.25 -8.20
C ASN A 116 26.40 -8.17 -7.86
N LEU A 117 25.31 -8.12 -8.63
CA LEU A 117 24.12 -8.99 -8.45
C LEU A 117 24.48 -10.48 -8.34
N GLY A 118 25.51 -10.95 -9.05
CA GLY A 118 25.92 -12.35 -9.03
C GLY A 118 26.61 -12.83 -7.74
N ARG A 119 26.94 -11.93 -6.79
CA ARG A 119 27.59 -12.33 -5.53
C ARG A 119 26.54 -12.75 -4.50
N LEU A 120 26.86 -13.77 -3.70
CA LEU A 120 26.01 -14.30 -2.62
C LEU A 120 25.52 -13.23 -1.64
N ALA A 121 26.33 -12.19 -1.38
CA ALA A 121 25.94 -11.09 -0.52
C ALA A 121 24.70 -10.30 -1.01
N TRP A 122 24.40 -10.35 -2.31
CA TRP A 122 23.27 -9.64 -2.94
C TRP A 122 22.07 -10.54 -3.22
N THR A 123 22.17 -11.85 -2.98
CA THR A 123 21.08 -12.83 -3.15
C THR A 123 19.79 -12.46 -2.41
N PRO A 124 19.81 -11.89 -1.18
CA PRO A 124 18.59 -11.42 -0.53
C PRO A 124 17.86 -10.33 -1.33
N CYS A 125 18.60 -9.41 -1.96
CA CYS A 125 18.00 -8.32 -2.74
C CYS A 125 17.36 -8.85 -4.03
N GLN A 126 17.90 -9.92 -4.62
CA GLN A 126 17.32 -10.56 -5.79
C GLN A 126 16.06 -11.36 -5.48
N SER A 127 15.98 -11.95 -4.30
CA SER A 127 14.90 -12.84 -3.89
C SER A 127 13.69 -12.10 -3.31
N ILE A 128 13.52 -10.82 -3.66
CA ILE A 128 12.46 -9.98 -3.07
C ILE A 128 11.06 -10.52 -3.43
N ASP A 129 10.92 -11.11 -4.61
CA ASP A 129 9.71 -11.76 -5.11
C ASP A 129 9.28 -12.92 -4.19
N LYS A 130 10.24 -13.59 -3.55
CA LYS A 130 9.99 -14.69 -2.61
C LYS A 130 9.36 -14.23 -1.31
N VAL A 131 9.50 -12.95 -0.93
CA VAL A 131 8.91 -12.42 0.29
C VAL A 131 7.38 -12.46 0.23
N LEU A 132 6.79 -12.39 -0.98
CA LEU A 132 5.34 -12.57 -1.16
C LEU A 132 4.85 -13.93 -0.63
N GLY A 133 5.67 -14.98 -0.74
CA GLY A 133 5.37 -16.30 -0.19
C GLY A 133 5.26 -16.29 1.34
N ILE A 134 6.05 -15.46 2.02
CA ILE A 134 5.97 -15.29 3.48
C ILE A 134 4.64 -14.64 3.86
N PHE A 135 4.19 -13.61 3.13
CA PHE A 135 2.89 -12.98 3.36
C PHE A 135 1.72 -13.91 3.05
N PHE A 136 1.85 -14.76 2.03
CA PHE A 136 0.86 -15.80 1.74
C PHE A 136 0.78 -16.82 2.88
N LEU A 137 1.93 -17.29 3.38
CA LEU A 137 2.00 -18.16 4.56
C LEU A 137 1.34 -17.52 5.78
N LEU A 138 1.73 -16.28 6.12
CA LEU A 138 1.14 -15.52 7.23
C LEU A 138 -0.39 -15.42 7.12
N SER A 139 -0.89 -15.09 5.93
CA SER A 139 -2.32 -14.95 5.66
C SER A 139 -3.05 -16.29 5.77
N GLY A 140 -2.46 -17.36 5.23
CA GLY A 140 -3.01 -18.72 5.29
C GLY A 140 -3.04 -19.27 6.72
N THR A 141 -1.95 -19.12 7.47
CA THR A 141 -1.88 -19.53 8.88
C THR A 141 -2.91 -18.80 9.73
N LEU A 142 -3.05 -17.49 9.57
CA LEU A 142 -4.03 -16.71 10.33
C LEU A 142 -5.47 -17.07 9.94
N ALA A 143 -5.74 -17.31 8.65
CA ALA A 143 -7.04 -17.77 8.20
C ALA A 143 -7.41 -19.15 8.78
N ALA A 144 -6.48 -20.11 8.75
CA ALA A 144 -6.67 -21.43 9.33
C ALA A 144 -6.86 -21.37 10.86
N TYR A 145 -6.02 -20.61 11.57
CA TYR A 145 -6.14 -20.42 13.02
C TYR A 145 -7.51 -19.86 13.41
N ASN A 146 -7.96 -18.80 12.73
CA ASN A 146 -9.28 -18.21 12.98
C ASN A 146 -10.42 -19.18 12.64
N PHE A 147 -10.30 -19.92 11.54
CA PHE A 147 -11.27 -20.94 11.15
C PHE A 147 -11.43 -22.00 12.23
N PHE A 148 -10.34 -22.64 12.67
CA PHE A 148 -10.41 -23.66 13.72
C PHE A 148 -10.96 -23.10 15.03
N ARG A 149 -10.56 -21.89 15.41
CA ARG A 149 -11.07 -21.21 16.60
C ARG A 149 -12.59 -21.00 16.54
N ASP A 150 -13.12 -20.50 15.42
CA ASP A 150 -14.56 -20.29 15.27
C ASP A 150 -15.34 -21.60 15.25
N ARG A 151 -14.75 -22.67 14.68
CA ARG A 151 -15.34 -24.02 14.69
C ARG A 151 -15.38 -24.63 16.09
N LEU A 152 -14.33 -24.46 16.90
CA LEU A 152 -14.30 -24.89 18.30
C LEU A 152 -15.35 -24.16 19.15
N LYS A 153 -15.68 -22.90 18.80
CA LYS A 153 -16.76 -22.12 19.41
C LYS A 153 -18.17 -22.48 18.87
N GLY A 154 -18.29 -23.53 18.05
CA GLY A 154 -19.57 -24.00 17.51
C GLY A 154 -20.18 -23.14 16.39
N LYS A 155 -19.44 -22.17 15.85
CA LYS A 155 -19.96 -21.33 14.76
C LYS A 155 -20.03 -22.11 13.45
N LYS A 156 -21.13 -21.93 12.72
CA LYS A 156 -21.29 -22.49 11.37
C LYS A 156 -20.38 -21.76 10.40
N PHE A 157 -19.69 -22.51 9.54
CA PHE A 157 -18.86 -21.94 8.49
C PHE A 157 -19.68 -21.67 7.24
N ASN A 158 -19.69 -20.42 6.79
CA ASN A 158 -20.26 -20.05 5.50
C ASN A 158 -19.16 -19.45 4.63
N TYR A 159 -18.80 -20.17 3.57
CA TYR A 159 -17.74 -19.78 2.65
C TYR A 159 -18.04 -18.45 1.95
N VAL A 160 -19.30 -18.23 1.52
CA VAL A 160 -19.71 -17.00 0.84
C VAL A 160 -19.57 -15.79 1.76
N ASN A 161 -19.97 -15.94 3.04
CA ASN A 161 -19.81 -14.88 4.03
C ASN A 161 -18.32 -14.58 4.32
N PHE A 162 -17.50 -15.63 4.41
CA PHE A 162 -16.05 -15.47 4.61
C PHE A 162 -15.39 -14.71 3.46
N CYS A 163 -15.66 -15.10 2.21
CA CYS A 163 -15.14 -14.43 1.03
C CYS A 163 -15.70 -13.01 0.88
N GLY A 164 -17.01 -12.81 1.13
CA GLY A 164 -17.65 -11.50 1.06
C GLY A 164 -17.10 -10.50 2.08
N HIS A 165 -16.82 -10.95 3.31
CA HIS A 165 -16.19 -10.11 4.33
C HIS A 165 -14.75 -9.74 3.93
N ARG A 166 -13.99 -10.69 3.37
CA ARG A 166 -12.64 -10.44 2.86
C ARG A 166 -12.66 -9.41 1.72
N TYR A 167 -13.58 -9.57 0.76
CA TYR A 167 -13.73 -8.67 -0.38
C TYR A 167 -14.09 -7.25 0.08
N ARG A 168 -15.14 -7.09 0.90
CA ARG A 168 -15.55 -5.78 1.44
C ARG A 168 -14.46 -5.05 2.23
N ARG A 169 -13.58 -5.80 2.89
CA ARG A 169 -12.48 -5.23 3.69
C ARG A 169 -11.32 -4.74 2.82
N LEU A 170 -11.00 -5.45 1.74
CA LEU A 170 -9.81 -5.20 0.91
C LEU A 170 -10.12 -4.31 -0.30
N THR A 171 -11.33 -4.35 -0.85
CA THR A 171 -11.69 -3.61 -2.07
C THR A 171 -11.60 -2.09 -1.90
N PRO A 172 -12.11 -1.45 -0.81
CA PRO A 172 -12.02 0.01 -0.67
C PRO A 172 -10.59 0.56 -0.72
N PRO A 173 -9.61 0.04 0.05
CA PRO A 173 -8.24 0.55 -0.04
C PRO A 173 -7.57 0.23 -1.38
N VAL A 174 -7.82 -0.94 -1.98
CA VAL A 174 -7.25 -1.28 -3.29
C VAL A 174 -7.78 -0.35 -4.37
N LEU A 175 -9.09 -0.12 -4.42
CA LEU A 175 -9.71 0.79 -5.39
C LEU A 175 -9.19 2.22 -5.24
N LEU A 176 -9.11 2.72 -4.00
CA LEU A 176 -8.57 4.05 -3.73
C LEU A 176 -7.12 4.17 -4.24
N LEU A 177 -6.26 3.19 -3.95
CA LEU A 177 -4.89 3.19 -4.44
C LEU A 177 -4.83 3.13 -5.96
N SER A 178 -5.55 2.22 -6.62
CA SER A 178 -5.57 2.11 -8.08
C SER A 178 -5.95 3.43 -8.75
N ILE A 179 -6.98 4.11 -8.22
CA ILE A 179 -7.40 5.40 -8.76
C ILE A 179 -6.35 6.49 -8.51
N LEU A 180 -5.71 6.51 -7.32
CA LEU A 180 -4.63 7.45 -7.01
C LEU A 180 -3.43 7.30 -7.95
N PHE A 181 -3.03 6.06 -8.24
CA PHE A 181 -1.95 5.78 -9.21
C PHE A 181 -2.34 6.12 -10.65
N ALA A 182 -3.62 5.99 -11.01
CA ALA A 182 -4.12 6.33 -12.34
C ALA A 182 -4.24 7.86 -12.60
N THR A 183 -4.26 8.70 -11.56
CA THR A 183 -4.63 10.12 -11.67
C THR A 183 -3.64 11.06 -10.98
N ILE A 184 -3.68 11.14 -9.64
CA ILE A 184 -3.00 12.19 -8.88
C ILE A 184 -1.51 11.92 -8.70
N LEU A 185 -1.08 10.67 -8.54
CA LEU A 185 0.30 10.37 -8.11
C LEU A 185 1.37 10.80 -9.13
N ILE A 186 1.07 10.75 -10.43
CA ILE A 186 1.99 11.27 -11.47
C ILE A 186 2.23 12.79 -11.33
N ARG A 187 1.27 13.51 -10.73
CA ARG A 187 1.30 14.97 -10.53
C ARG A 187 1.83 15.38 -9.15
N ALA A 188 2.07 14.43 -8.24
CA ALA A 188 2.46 14.73 -6.87
C ALA A 188 3.88 15.30 -6.73
N ALA A 189 4.75 15.03 -7.72
CA ALA A 189 6.08 15.61 -7.79
C ALA A 189 6.49 15.80 -9.26
N ASP A 190 7.36 16.77 -9.51
CA ASP A 190 7.98 16.99 -10.83
C ASP A 190 9.42 16.49 -10.83
N GLY A 191 9.80 15.78 -11.90
CA GLY A 191 11.15 15.30 -12.10
C GLY A 191 11.21 14.15 -13.11
N PRO A 192 12.35 13.97 -13.80
CA PRO A 192 12.50 12.97 -14.86
C PRO A 192 12.37 11.53 -14.35
N ILE A 193 12.82 11.26 -13.12
CA ILE A 193 12.68 9.94 -12.49
C ILE A 193 11.22 9.69 -12.10
N TRP A 194 10.57 10.69 -11.49
CA TRP A 194 9.19 10.59 -11.04
C TRP A 194 8.25 10.32 -12.22
N LYS A 195 8.33 11.14 -13.27
CA LYS A 195 7.49 10.98 -14.47
C LYS A 195 7.72 9.65 -15.16
N ARG A 196 8.98 9.23 -15.32
CA ARG A 196 9.31 7.92 -15.91
C ARG A 196 8.74 6.74 -15.13
N MET A 197 8.81 6.78 -13.80
CA MET A 197 8.33 5.68 -12.94
C MET A 197 6.80 5.67 -12.87
N PHE A 198 6.19 6.82 -12.61
CA PHE A 198 4.75 6.92 -12.40
C PHE A 198 3.94 6.91 -13.70
N SER A 199 4.50 7.24 -14.87
CA SER A 199 3.79 7.10 -16.14
C SER A 199 3.46 5.63 -16.43
N VAL A 200 4.41 4.73 -16.16
CA VAL A 200 4.22 3.28 -16.32
C VAL A 200 3.14 2.78 -15.36
N TYR A 201 3.13 3.24 -14.10
CA TYR A 201 2.07 2.86 -13.17
C TYR A 201 0.71 3.43 -13.56
N GLN A 202 0.68 4.67 -14.04
CA GLN A 202 -0.54 5.33 -14.49
C GLN A 202 -1.18 4.58 -15.65
N GLU A 203 -0.42 4.33 -16.72
CA GLU A 203 -0.88 3.59 -17.91
C GLU A 203 -1.41 2.21 -17.52
N ASN A 204 -0.63 1.45 -16.73
CA ASN A 204 -1.05 0.13 -16.25
C ASN A 204 -2.34 0.20 -15.43
N CYS A 205 -2.51 1.19 -14.56
CA CYS A 205 -3.73 1.35 -13.78
C CYS A 205 -4.92 1.78 -14.64
N GLN A 206 -4.73 2.61 -15.67
CA GLN A 206 -5.80 3.06 -16.56
C GLN A 206 -6.28 1.94 -17.49
N GLU A 207 -5.37 1.13 -18.02
CA GLU A 207 -5.71 0.02 -18.92
C GLU A 207 -6.24 -1.21 -18.17
N ASN A 208 -5.64 -1.52 -17.01
CA ASN A 208 -5.87 -2.77 -16.28
C ASN A 208 -6.57 -2.58 -14.92
N TRP A 209 -7.30 -1.48 -14.72
CA TRP A 209 -7.98 -1.19 -13.45
C TRP A 209 -8.87 -2.34 -12.96
N TRP A 210 -9.52 -3.06 -13.88
CA TRP A 210 -10.43 -4.15 -13.58
C TRP A 210 -9.72 -5.38 -13.01
N ILE A 211 -8.45 -5.61 -13.38
CA ILE A 211 -7.64 -6.72 -12.83
C ILE A 211 -7.42 -6.53 -11.34
N ASN A 212 -7.24 -5.28 -10.90
CA ASN A 212 -7.11 -4.95 -9.48
C ASN A 212 -8.38 -5.26 -8.66
N LEU A 213 -9.51 -5.57 -9.28
CA LEU A 213 -10.75 -6.00 -8.60
C LEU A 213 -10.89 -7.52 -8.47
N LEU A 214 -10.05 -8.30 -9.15
CA LEU A 214 -10.11 -9.76 -9.23
C LEU A 214 -9.11 -10.49 -8.31
N TYR A 215 -8.47 -9.77 -7.38
CA TYR A 215 -7.43 -10.28 -6.47
C TYR A 215 -7.89 -11.41 -5.54
#